data_AF-E7GGR7-F1
#
_entry.id   AF-E7GGR7-F1
#
_cell.length_a   1.000
_cell.length_b   1.000
_cell.length_c   1.000
_cell.angle_alpha   90.00
_cell.angle_beta   90.00
_cell.angle_gamma   90.00
#
_symmetry.space_group_name_H-M   'P 1'
#
loop_
_entity.id
_entity.type
_entity.pdbx_description
1 polymer ?
#
loop_
_entity_poly.entity_id
_entity_poly.type
_entity_poly.pdbx_seq_one_letter_code
_entity_poly.pdbx_strand_id
1 'polypeptide(L)'
;MKKKLIAAIVLAAAMGLGGCSGSGRTSGTGTTEAVETTQAETAQTTAEETEKDTALTADDKEKQLETEYKALAKDVQNIIEDRDLEKLKKLVVYPCYVGVGDGVTVDSEEEFMDLNPDAVFTDELIDAVKGADLDSLKMTEAGLAVGDKSGKPNIIIGLGEDKRIGIVGINY
;
A
#
# COMPACT_ATOMS: atom_id res chain seq x y z
N MET A 1 -16.94 7.66 23.37
CA MET A 1 -16.63 8.96 24.01
C MET A 1 -15.34 9.49 23.41
N LYS A 2 -15.40 10.58 22.66
CA LYS A 2 -14.26 11.20 21.97
C LYS A 2 -13.42 11.97 22.99
N LYS A 3 -12.15 11.61 23.15
CA LYS A 3 -11.18 12.43 23.88
C LYS A 3 -10.09 12.87 22.91
N LYS A 4 -10.17 14.14 22.52
CA LYS A 4 -9.09 14.90 21.88
C LYS A 4 -8.07 15.32 22.96
N LEU A 5 -6.98 15.94 22.49
CA LEU A 5 -5.98 16.80 23.17
C LEU A 5 -4.63 16.09 23.40
N ILE A 6 -3.45 16.67 23.21
CA ILE A 6 -2.93 17.94 22.67
C ILE A 6 -1.43 17.67 22.43
N ALA A 7 -0.85 18.19 21.36
CA ALA A 7 0.59 18.21 21.14
C ALA A 7 1.27 19.27 22.02
N ALA A 8 2.40 18.91 22.66
CA ALA A 8 3.28 19.86 23.34
C ALA A 8 4.70 19.70 22.78
N ILE A 9 5.09 20.65 21.93
CA ILE A 9 6.46 20.81 21.42
C ILE A 9 7.25 21.57 22.49
N VAL A 10 8.23 20.90 23.10
CA VAL A 10 9.19 21.54 24.00
C VAL A 10 10.38 22.01 23.17
N LEU A 11 10.45 23.33 22.97
CA LEU A 11 11.58 24.02 22.36
C LEU A 11 12.64 24.26 23.45
N ALA A 12 13.75 23.53 23.42
CA ALA A 12 14.90 23.79 24.28
C ALA A 12 15.94 24.62 23.50
N ALA A 13 15.96 25.93 23.76
CA ALA A 13 17.02 26.83 23.35
C ALA A 13 18.14 26.80 24.40
N ALA A 14 19.37 26.53 23.98
CA ALA A 14 20.56 26.67 24.80
C ALA A 14 21.53 27.69 24.16
N MET A 15 21.84 28.71 24.94
CA MET A 15 22.66 29.88 24.63
C MET A 15 24.13 29.51 24.40
N GLY A 16 24.72 30.07 23.34
CA GLY A 16 26.16 30.12 23.10
C GLY A 16 26.65 31.57 23.08
N LEU A 17 27.75 31.82 23.80
CA LEU A 17 28.25 33.11 24.23
C LEU A 17 28.95 33.95 23.15
N GLY A 18 28.84 35.28 23.29
CA GLY A 18 29.99 36.21 23.23
C GLY A 18 30.47 36.68 21.85
N GLY A 19 30.34 37.99 21.60
CA GLY A 19 31.06 38.66 20.51
C GLY A 19 30.58 40.09 20.28
N CYS A 20 31.34 41.06 20.78
CA CYS A 20 31.05 42.50 20.77
C CYS A 20 31.40 43.18 19.43
N SER A 21 30.86 44.39 19.26
CA SER A 21 31.23 45.47 18.32
C SER A 21 30.36 45.61 17.06
N GLY A 22 29.68 46.76 16.95
CA GLY A 22 28.94 47.15 15.76
C GLY A 22 27.87 48.19 16.04
N SER A 23 28.30 49.45 16.11
CA SER A 23 27.55 50.71 16.16
C SER A 23 26.09 50.66 15.67
N GLY A 24 25.19 51.17 16.51
CA GLY A 24 23.75 51.02 16.32
C GLY A 24 23.10 52.00 15.36
N ARG A 25 21.77 51.89 15.30
CA ARG A 25 20.83 53.00 15.10
C ARG A 25 19.40 52.50 15.18
N THR A 26 18.59 53.32 15.84
CA THR A 26 17.15 53.58 15.64
C THR A 26 16.13 52.46 15.92
N SER A 27 15.43 52.65 17.03
CA SER A 27 14.08 52.13 17.28
C SER A 27 13.07 53.19 16.86
N GLY A 28 12.01 52.78 16.15
CA GLY A 28 10.78 53.54 15.91
C GLY A 28 9.66 52.50 15.72
N THR A 29 8.72 52.31 16.65
CA THR A 29 7.58 53.18 17.06
C THR A 29 6.38 53.07 16.10
N GLY A 30 5.22 52.77 16.68
CA GLY A 30 3.87 53.15 16.19
C GLY A 30 3.14 52.02 15.45
N THR A 31 2.09 51.35 15.97
CA THR A 31 0.76 51.79 16.48
C THR A 31 -0.31 51.91 15.38
N THR A 32 -1.54 51.48 15.71
CA THR A 32 -2.87 51.67 15.06
C THR A 32 -3.23 50.70 13.94
N GLU A 33 -4.47 50.23 13.72
CA GLU A 33 -5.76 50.29 14.42
C GLU A 33 -6.71 49.27 13.75
N ALA A 34 -7.89 49.10 14.34
CA ALA A 34 -9.07 48.31 13.96
C ALA A 34 -9.44 48.22 12.47
N VAL A 35 -10.23 47.19 12.10
CA VAL A 35 -11.69 47.32 11.82
C VAL A 35 -12.26 45.97 11.35
N GLU A 36 -13.46 45.69 11.87
CA GLU A 36 -14.37 44.59 11.58
C GLU A 36 -15.07 44.76 10.22
N THR A 37 -15.42 43.67 9.51
CA THR A 37 -16.41 43.72 8.41
C THR A 37 -17.13 42.38 8.26
N THR A 38 -18.46 42.46 8.17
CA THR A 38 -19.47 41.41 7.96
C THR A 38 -19.87 41.31 6.48
N GLN A 39 -20.19 40.08 6.01
CA GLN A 39 -21.09 39.65 4.90
C GLN A 39 -20.43 38.49 4.12
N ALA A 40 -21.10 37.56 3.43
CA ALA A 40 -22.45 36.98 3.37
C ALA A 40 -22.34 35.85 2.32
N GLU A 41 -23.22 34.85 2.42
CA GLU A 41 -23.65 33.87 1.39
C GLU A 41 -22.75 33.49 0.20
N THR A 42 -22.55 32.18 0.03
CA THR A 42 -22.73 31.57 -1.31
C THR A 42 -23.23 30.14 -1.16
N ALA A 43 -24.49 29.92 -1.53
CA ALA A 43 -25.02 28.61 -1.84
C ALA A 43 -24.44 28.16 -3.18
N GLN A 44 -23.92 26.93 -3.26
CA GLN A 44 -23.76 26.25 -4.54
C GLN A 44 -24.18 24.79 -4.42
N THR A 45 -25.11 24.47 -5.31
CA THR A 45 -25.86 23.26 -5.54
C THR A 45 -25.05 22.24 -6.35
N THR A 46 -25.39 20.95 -6.17
CA THR A 46 -25.18 19.80 -7.06
C THR A 46 -23.80 19.12 -7.07
N ALA A 47 -23.78 17.91 -6.50
CA ALA A 47 -23.62 16.70 -7.29
C ALA A 47 -24.39 15.58 -6.56
N GLU A 48 -25.59 15.30 -7.08
CA GLU A 48 -26.34 14.09 -6.79
C GLU A 48 -25.52 12.93 -7.33
N GLU A 49 -24.79 12.24 -6.45
CA GLU A 49 -24.16 10.97 -6.74
C GLU A 49 -25.30 9.99 -6.98
N THR A 50 -25.67 9.84 -8.26
CA THR A 50 -26.54 8.77 -8.72
C THR A 50 -25.76 7.48 -8.56
N GLU A 51 -25.70 6.96 -7.34
CA GLU A 51 -25.44 5.55 -7.09
C GLU A 51 -26.62 4.81 -7.74
N LYS A 52 -26.45 4.47 -9.01
CA LYS A 52 -27.29 3.51 -9.69
C LYS A 52 -27.03 2.17 -9.02
N ASP A 53 -27.70 1.92 -7.90
CA ASP A 53 -27.76 0.66 -7.16
C ASP A 53 -28.42 -0.40 -8.06
N THR A 54 -27.66 -0.86 -9.05
CA THR A 54 -27.99 -2.06 -9.80
C THR A 54 -27.36 -3.17 -8.99
N ALA A 55 -28.16 -3.82 -8.15
CA ALA A 55 -27.71 -4.98 -7.38
C ALA A 55 -27.02 -5.97 -8.32
N LEU A 56 -25.70 -6.12 -8.16
CA LEU A 56 -24.89 -7.04 -8.96
C LEU A 56 -25.36 -8.48 -8.72
N THR A 57 -25.48 -9.25 -9.81
CA THR A 57 -25.73 -10.69 -9.70
C THR A 57 -24.52 -11.41 -9.09
N ALA A 58 -24.69 -12.66 -8.67
CA ALA A 58 -23.56 -13.47 -8.19
C ALA A 58 -22.48 -13.61 -9.28
N ASP A 59 -22.89 -13.90 -10.52
CA ASP A 59 -22.01 -13.96 -11.69
C ASP A 59 -21.23 -12.65 -11.94
N ASP A 60 -21.88 -11.49 -11.76
CA ASP A 60 -21.20 -10.20 -11.97
C ASP A 60 -20.15 -9.92 -10.89
N LYS A 61 -20.39 -10.37 -9.66
CA LYS A 61 -19.43 -10.26 -8.55
C LYS A 61 -18.24 -11.19 -8.76
N GLU A 62 -18.47 -12.42 -9.21
CA GLU A 62 -17.40 -13.38 -9.53
C GLU A 62 -16.50 -12.84 -10.65
N LYS A 63 -17.07 -12.25 -11.70
CA LYS A 63 -16.29 -11.64 -12.80
C LYS A 63 -15.51 -10.41 -12.35
N GLN A 64 -16.08 -9.57 -11.49
CA GLN A 64 -15.33 -8.45 -10.90
C GLN A 64 -14.16 -8.94 -10.05
N LEU A 65 -14.39 -9.97 -9.23
CA LEU A 65 -13.35 -10.59 -8.43
C LEU A 65 -12.24 -11.17 -9.30
N GLU A 66 -12.60 -11.87 -10.38
CA GLU A 66 -11.62 -12.38 -11.35
C GLU A 66 -10.79 -11.25 -11.99
N THR A 67 -11.44 -10.15 -12.33
CA THR A 67 -10.78 -8.97 -12.89
C THR A 67 -9.78 -8.36 -11.89
N GLU A 68 -10.15 -8.27 -10.61
CA GLU A 68 -9.29 -7.74 -9.55
C GLU A 68 -8.05 -8.61 -9.31
N TYR A 69 -8.21 -9.93 -9.28
CA TYR A 69 -7.08 -10.86 -9.15
C TYR A 69 -6.13 -10.79 -10.35
N LYS A 70 -6.67 -10.69 -11.57
CA LYS A 70 -5.86 -10.52 -12.79
C LYS A 70 -5.12 -9.19 -12.81
N ALA A 71 -5.74 -8.12 -12.31
CA ALA A 71 -5.08 -6.83 -12.15
C ALA A 71 -3.89 -6.94 -11.17
N LEU A 72 -4.08 -7.56 -10.01
CA LEU A 72 -2.99 -7.77 -9.05
C LEU A 72 -1.91 -8.70 -9.62
N ALA A 73 -2.28 -9.74 -10.39
CA ALA A 73 -1.31 -10.59 -11.09
C ALA A 73 -0.44 -9.79 -12.04
N LYS A 74 -1.03 -8.80 -12.71
CA LYS A 74 -0.28 -7.88 -13.57
C LYS A 74 0.68 -7.01 -12.77
N ASP A 75 0.27 -6.50 -11.62
CA ASP A 75 1.14 -5.74 -10.73
C ASP A 75 2.33 -6.58 -10.26
N VAL A 76 2.10 -7.84 -9.88
CA VAL A 76 3.17 -8.80 -9.55
C VAL A 76 4.14 -8.97 -10.72
N GLN A 77 3.65 -9.20 -11.94
CA GLN A 77 4.51 -9.30 -13.14
C GLN A 77 5.35 -8.04 -13.39
N ASN A 78 4.85 -6.88 -13.00
CA ASN A 78 5.54 -5.61 -13.21
C ASN A 78 6.67 -5.38 -12.19
N ILE A 79 6.62 -6.01 -11.00
CA ILE A 79 7.59 -5.77 -9.93
C ILE A 79 8.51 -6.97 -9.64
N ILE A 80 8.17 -8.19 -10.09
CA ILE A 80 8.90 -9.40 -9.70
C ILE A 80 10.37 -9.41 -10.16
N GLU A 81 10.67 -8.73 -11.28
CA GLU A 81 12.03 -8.61 -11.82
C GLU A 81 12.94 -7.69 -11.00
N ASP A 82 12.36 -6.79 -10.19
CA ASP A 82 13.11 -5.86 -9.35
C ASP A 82 13.79 -6.56 -8.16
N ARG A 83 13.36 -7.79 -7.82
CA ARG A 83 13.81 -8.57 -6.66
C ARG A 83 13.72 -7.79 -5.35
N ASP A 84 12.68 -6.97 -5.23
CA ASP A 84 12.51 -6.01 -4.15
C ASP A 84 11.42 -6.49 -3.17
N LEU A 85 11.84 -6.99 -2.00
CA LEU A 85 10.93 -7.40 -0.93
C LEU A 85 10.07 -6.23 -0.41
N GLU A 86 10.57 -4.99 -0.42
CA GLU A 86 9.80 -3.81 0.01
C GLU A 86 8.64 -3.50 -0.94
N LYS A 87 8.80 -3.79 -2.23
CA LYS A 87 7.71 -3.69 -3.20
C LYS A 87 6.77 -4.88 -3.07
N LEU A 88 7.32 -6.10 -3.01
CA LEU A 88 6.52 -7.32 -3.00
C LEU A 88 5.64 -7.41 -1.74
N LYS A 89 6.15 -7.06 -0.56
CA LYS A 89 5.40 -7.12 0.71
C LYS A 89 4.10 -6.32 0.69
N LYS A 90 4.05 -5.22 -0.08
CA LYS A 90 2.85 -4.38 -0.19
C LYS A 90 1.69 -5.08 -0.89
N LEU A 91 1.99 -6.14 -1.65
CA LEU A 91 1.01 -6.99 -2.30
C LEU A 91 0.69 -8.25 -1.48
N VAL A 92 1.44 -8.53 -0.40
CA VAL A 92 1.25 -9.71 0.44
C VAL A 92 0.12 -9.49 1.44
N VAL A 93 -0.69 -10.53 1.64
CA VAL A 93 -1.64 -10.60 2.73
C VAL A 93 -1.20 -11.71 3.66
N TYR A 94 -1.14 -11.39 4.95
CA TYR A 94 -0.64 -12.29 5.99
C TYR A 94 -1.78 -13.03 6.69
N PRO A 95 -1.57 -14.30 7.10
CA PRO A 95 -0.35 -15.07 6.93
C PRO A 95 -0.12 -15.50 5.46
N CYS A 96 1.15 -15.58 5.04
CA CYS A 96 1.54 -15.98 3.69
C CYS A 96 2.51 -17.17 3.73
N TYR A 97 2.21 -18.21 2.95
CA TYR A 97 3.15 -19.32 2.78
C TYR A 97 4.25 -18.96 1.78
N VAL A 98 5.50 -19.29 2.10
CA VAL A 98 6.66 -19.11 1.22
C VAL A 98 7.47 -20.40 1.21
N GLY A 99 7.52 -21.06 0.05
CA GLY A 99 8.16 -22.36 -0.15
C GLY A 99 9.70 -22.35 -0.13
N VAL A 100 10.34 -21.39 0.53
CA VAL A 100 11.82 -21.37 0.66
C VAL A 100 12.27 -22.43 1.66
N GLY A 101 13.34 -23.17 1.33
CA GLY A 101 13.82 -24.29 2.15
C GLY A 101 12.76 -25.39 2.29
N ASP A 102 12.39 -25.73 3.52
CA ASP A 102 11.31 -26.68 3.82
C ASP A 102 9.90 -26.02 3.79
N GLY A 103 9.84 -24.74 3.44
CA GLY A 103 8.63 -23.91 3.48
C GLY A 103 8.41 -23.25 4.84
N VAL A 104 7.98 -22.00 4.81
CA VAL A 104 7.68 -21.18 5.99
C VAL A 104 6.37 -20.46 5.80
N THR A 105 5.59 -20.30 6.87
CA THR A 105 4.50 -19.33 6.90
C THR A 105 5.01 -18.09 7.61
N VAL A 106 4.90 -16.93 6.96
CA VAL A 106 5.18 -15.65 7.58
C VAL A 106 3.87 -14.99 8.01
N ASP A 107 3.82 -14.50 9.24
CA ASP A 107 2.62 -13.94 9.86
C ASP A 107 2.60 -12.40 9.82
N SER A 108 3.69 -11.77 9.38
CA SER A 108 3.82 -10.30 9.36
C SER A 108 4.75 -9.76 8.26
N GLU A 109 4.66 -8.45 8.02
CA GLU A 109 5.62 -7.75 7.15
C GLU A 109 7.06 -7.86 7.64
N GLU A 110 7.29 -7.86 8.97
CA GLU A 110 8.62 -7.98 9.56
C GLU A 110 9.22 -9.35 9.22
N GLU A 111 8.48 -10.43 9.44
CA GLU A 111 8.92 -11.79 9.12
C GLU A 111 9.16 -12.00 7.62
N PHE A 112 8.33 -11.38 6.76
CA PHE A 112 8.56 -11.42 5.32
C PHE A 112 9.83 -10.68 4.90
N MET A 113 10.16 -9.58 5.57
CA MET A 113 11.39 -8.81 5.33
C MET A 113 12.65 -9.51 5.84
N ASP A 114 12.51 -10.46 6.76
CA ASP A 114 13.63 -11.29 7.24
C ASP A 114 14.00 -12.44 6.27
N LEU A 115 13.18 -12.68 5.24
CA LEU A 115 13.47 -13.68 4.21
C LEU A 115 14.68 -13.27 3.38
N ASN A 116 15.46 -14.27 2.93
CA ASN A 116 16.54 -14.03 1.97
C ASN A 116 15.96 -13.70 0.58
N PRO A 117 16.18 -12.49 0.03
CA PRO A 117 15.65 -12.11 -1.29
C PRO A 117 16.06 -13.09 -2.40
N ASP A 118 17.29 -13.60 -2.40
CA ASP A 118 17.77 -14.51 -3.45
C ASP A 118 17.03 -15.86 -3.43
N ALA A 119 16.52 -16.27 -2.27
CA ALA A 119 15.69 -17.46 -2.14
C ALA A 119 14.23 -17.20 -2.55
N VAL A 120 13.73 -15.97 -2.36
CA VAL A 120 12.37 -15.55 -2.71
C VAL A 120 12.23 -15.15 -4.19
N PHE A 121 13.30 -14.69 -4.82
CA PHE A 121 13.30 -14.25 -6.21
C PHE A 121 14.24 -15.12 -7.04
N THR A 122 13.97 -16.43 -7.10
CA THR A 122 14.71 -17.33 -7.98
C THR A 122 14.46 -16.95 -9.44
N ASP A 123 15.45 -17.19 -10.30
CA ASP A 123 15.30 -16.95 -11.74
C ASP A 123 14.12 -17.73 -12.32
N GLU A 124 13.91 -18.96 -11.83
CA GLU A 124 12.78 -19.81 -12.24
C GLU A 124 11.42 -19.21 -11.87
N LEU A 125 11.27 -18.66 -10.65
CA LEU A 125 10.02 -18.00 -10.25
C LEU A 125 9.77 -16.74 -11.08
N ILE A 126 10.81 -15.93 -11.31
CA ILE A 126 10.71 -14.71 -12.13
C ILE A 126 10.27 -15.08 -13.54
N ASP A 127 10.93 -16.03 -14.19
CA ASP A 127 10.62 -16.47 -15.54
C ASP A 127 9.20 -17.05 -15.63
N ALA A 128 8.80 -17.87 -14.67
CA ALA A 128 7.48 -18.46 -14.59
C ALA A 128 6.38 -17.38 -14.44
N VAL A 129 6.54 -16.43 -13.53
CA VAL A 129 5.57 -15.36 -13.28
C VAL A 129 5.49 -14.40 -14.47
N LYS A 130 6.63 -13.98 -15.03
CA LYS A 130 6.69 -13.10 -16.21
C LYS A 130 6.13 -13.76 -17.47
N GLY A 131 6.36 -15.07 -17.62
CA GLY A 131 5.88 -15.87 -18.75
C GLY A 131 4.42 -16.30 -18.66
N ALA A 132 3.77 -16.13 -17.50
CA ALA A 132 2.38 -16.52 -17.30
C ALA A 132 1.44 -15.69 -18.19
N ASP A 133 0.59 -16.38 -18.95
CA ASP A 133 -0.50 -15.78 -19.73
C ASP A 133 -1.73 -15.58 -18.84
N LEU A 134 -1.87 -14.35 -18.31
CA LEU A 134 -2.90 -13.99 -17.34
C LEU A 134 -4.33 -14.20 -17.85
N ASP A 135 -4.56 -14.11 -19.16
CA ASP A 135 -5.89 -14.31 -19.75
C ASP A 135 -6.29 -15.79 -19.75
N SER A 136 -5.31 -16.69 -19.80
CA SER A 136 -5.50 -18.14 -19.78
C SER A 136 -5.64 -18.75 -18.38
N LEU A 137 -5.26 -17.99 -17.33
CA LEU A 137 -5.30 -18.45 -15.95
C LEU A 137 -6.75 -18.63 -15.49
N LYS A 138 -6.96 -19.68 -14.68
CA LYS A 138 -8.27 -20.03 -14.13
C LYS A 138 -8.28 -19.87 -12.63
N MET A 139 -9.38 -19.34 -12.12
CA MET A 139 -9.65 -19.31 -10.69
C MET A 139 -9.81 -20.72 -10.13
N THR A 140 -9.30 -20.91 -8.93
CA THR A 140 -9.45 -22.12 -8.12
C THR A 140 -9.93 -21.74 -6.72
N GLU A 141 -10.23 -22.73 -5.88
CA GLU A 141 -10.55 -22.49 -4.46
C GLU A 141 -9.39 -21.84 -3.69
N ALA A 142 -8.14 -22.06 -4.12
CA ALA A 142 -6.96 -21.41 -3.55
C ALA A 142 -6.73 -19.99 -4.09
N GLY A 143 -7.48 -19.57 -5.12
CA GLY A 143 -7.29 -18.32 -5.84
C GLY A 143 -6.66 -18.53 -7.22
N LEU A 144 -5.94 -17.51 -7.70
CA LEU A 144 -5.31 -17.46 -9.01
C LEU A 144 -3.82 -17.81 -8.89
N ALA A 145 -3.41 -18.93 -9.50
CA ALA A 145 -2.00 -19.32 -9.55
C ALA A 145 -1.30 -18.67 -10.76
N VAL A 146 -0.31 -17.82 -10.49
CA VAL A 146 0.47 -17.08 -11.49
C VAL A 146 1.87 -17.68 -11.56
N GLY A 147 2.18 -18.43 -12.62
CA GLY A 147 3.47 -19.10 -12.75
C GLY A 147 3.49 -20.16 -13.83
N ASP A 148 4.32 -21.20 -13.62
CA ASP A 148 4.53 -22.25 -14.61
C ASP A 148 3.26 -23.10 -14.82
N LYS A 149 3.01 -23.51 -16.06
CA LYS A 149 1.84 -24.33 -16.45
C LYS A 149 1.86 -25.73 -15.82
N SER A 150 3.04 -26.22 -15.44
CA SER A 150 3.26 -27.49 -14.76
C SER A 150 2.88 -27.42 -13.27
N GLY A 151 2.60 -26.21 -12.78
CA GLY A 151 2.08 -25.96 -11.44
C GLY A 151 3.06 -25.22 -10.54
N LYS A 152 4.38 -25.38 -10.69
CA LYS A 152 5.40 -24.68 -9.90
C LYS A 152 6.64 -24.37 -10.74
N PRO A 153 7.38 -23.28 -10.45
CA PRO A 153 7.10 -22.30 -9.39
C PRO A 153 5.91 -21.39 -9.73
N ASN A 154 5.26 -20.84 -8.71
CA ASN A 154 4.11 -19.94 -8.86
C ASN A 154 3.94 -18.99 -7.67
N ILE A 155 3.16 -17.92 -7.89
CA ILE A 155 2.59 -17.07 -6.84
C ILE A 155 1.07 -17.27 -6.82
N ILE A 156 0.49 -17.48 -5.64
CA ILE A 156 -0.96 -17.58 -5.45
C ILE A 156 -1.48 -16.23 -5.01
N ILE A 157 -2.36 -15.66 -5.83
CA ILE A 157 -3.18 -14.51 -5.46
C ILE A 157 -4.52 -15.02 -4.93
N GLY A 158 -4.86 -14.61 -3.72
CA GLY A 158 -6.00 -15.14 -2.97
C GLY A 158 -6.65 -14.08 -2.08
N LEU A 159 -7.78 -14.48 -1.49
CA LEU A 159 -8.46 -13.69 -0.47
C LEU A 159 -7.90 -14.09 0.90
N GLY A 160 -7.28 -13.14 1.60
CA GLY A 160 -6.80 -13.39 2.95
C GLY A 160 -7.90 -13.40 4.01
N GLU A 161 -7.52 -13.76 5.24
CA GLU A 161 -8.43 -13.81 6.38
C GLU A 161 -9.06 -12.44 6.70
N ASP A 162 -8.29 -11.38 6.45
CA ASP A 162 -8.69 -9.98 6.61
C ASP A 162 -9.59 -9.44 5.47
N LYS A 163 -10.00 -10.32 4.55
CA LYS A 163 -10.85 -10.01 3.39
C LYS A 163 -10.20 -9.10 2.35
N ARG A 164 -8.86 -8.95 2.37
CA ARG A 164 -8.11 -8.29 1.29
C ARG A 164 -7.62 -9.32 0.29
N ILE A 165 -7.56 -8.91 -0.98
CA ILE A 165 -6.96 -9.70 -2.05
C ILE A 165 -5.48 -9.38 -2.10
N GLY A 166 -4.65 -10.41 -2.16
CA GLY A 166 -3.21 -10.28 -2.10
C GLY A 166 -2.48 -11.56 -2.47
N ILE A 167 -1.17 -11.52 -2.41
CA ILE A 167 -0.33 -12.72 -2.42
C ILE A 167 -0.53 -13.45 -1.10
N VAL A 168 -0.98 -14.70 -1.18
CA VAL A 168 -1.17 -15.59 -0.03
C VAL A 168 -0.21 -16.79 -0.05
N GLY A 169 0.52 -16.98 -1.16
CA GLY A 169 1.47 -18.06 -1.32
C GLY A 169 2.54 -17.77 -2.38
N ILE A 170 3.77 -18.18 -2.10
CA ILE A 170 4.88 -18.24 -3.06
C ILE A 170 5.42 -19.67 -3.05
N ASN A 171 5.39 -20.35 -4.20
CA ASN A 171 5.64 -21.78 -4.33
C ASN A 171 6.82 -22.06 -5.24
N TYR A 172 7.67 -22.98 -4.79
CA TYR A 172 8.72 -23.65 -5.56
C TYR A 172 8.43 -25.15 -5.64
#